data_AF-A0A2N9AUC6-F1
#
_entry.id   AF-A0A2N9AUC6-F1
#
_cell.length_a   1.000
_cell.length_b   1.000
_cell.length_c   1.000
_cell.angle_alpha   90.00
_cell.angle_beta   90.00
_cell.angle_gamma   90.00
#
_symmetry.space_group_name_H-M   'P 1'
#
loop_
_entity.id
_entity.type
_entity.pdbx_description
1 polymer ?
#
loop_
_entity_poly.entity_id
_entity_poly.type
_entity_poly.pdbx_seq_one_letter_code
_entity_poly.pdbx_strand_id
1 'polypeptide(L)'
;MHEGLRLQERTALLQAEDGGLEPYNPDFNPIEQVFAKLKGLLQTAAARTVPDLGHTIPQAFARVTADECRNGLAAAGYDTDLAIAT
;
A
#
# COMPACT_ATOMS: atom_id res chain seq x y z
N MET A 1 -13.78 17.03 17.99
CA MET A 1 -12.33 16.75 18.10
C MET A 1 -12.09 15.59 19.09
N HIS A 2 -12.66 14.41 18.85
CA HIS A 2 -12.57 13.24 19.75
C HIS A 2 -12.27 11.92 19.00
N GLU A 3 -12.35 11.90 17.66
CA GLU A 3 -12.14 10.67 16.88
C GLU A 3 -10.66 10.33 16.66
N GLY A 4 -9.78 11.34 16.64
CA GLY A 4 -8.33 11.12 16.46
C GLY A 4 -7.71 10.31 17.60
N LEU A 5 -8.11 10.56 18.84
CA LEU A 5 -7.58 9.88 20.03
C LEU A 5 -7.89 8.38 20.01
N ARG A 6 -9.12 8.00 19.64
CA ARG A 6 -9.52 6.59 19.54
C ARG A 6 -8.79 5.83 18.43
N LEU A 7 -8.46 6.50 17.33
CA LEU A 7 -7.71 5.86 16.25
C LEU A 7 -6.28 5.58 16.69
N GLN A 8 -5.65 6.52 17.40
CA GLN A 8 -4.30 6.35 17.95
C GLN A 8 -4.22 5.23 18.99
N GLU A 9 -5.22 5.13 19.88
CA GLU A 9 -5.30 4.04 20.88
C GLU A 9 -5.43 2.68 20.21
N ARG A 10 -6.25 2.56 19.16
CA ARG A 10 -6.43 1.30 18.42
C ARG A 10 -5.16 0.89 17.67
N THR A 11 -4.46 1.84 17.06
CA THR A 11 -3.18 1.56 16.39
C THR A 11 -2.13 1.10 17.40
N ALA A 12 -2.02 1.76 18.56
CA ALA A 12 -1.07 1.40 19.60
C ALA A 12 -1.31 -0.01 20.17
N LEU A 13 -2.58 -0.41 20.34
CA LEU A 13 -2.93 -1.78 20.76
C LEU A 13 -2.50 -2.81 19.72
N LEU A 14 -2.80 -2.58 18.43
CA LEU A 14 -2.39 -3.49 17.35
C LEU A 14 -0.86 -3.63 17.28
N GLN A 15 -0.11 -2.55 17.46
CA GLN A 15 1.36 -2.58 17.46
C GLN A 15 1.95 -3.33 18.67
N ALA A 16 1.28 -3.28 19.82
CA ALA A 16 1.68 -4.02 21.02
C ALA A 16 1.35 -5.52 20.91
N GLU A 17 0.27 -5.87 20.23
CA GLU A 17 -0.13 -7.27 20.01
C GLU A 17 0.72 -7.96 18.92
N ASP A 18 1.23 -7.21 17.94
CA ASP A 18 2.01 -7.75 16.80
C ASP A 18 3.52 -7.91 17.07
N GLY A 19 3.96 -7.80 18.33
CA GLY A 19 5.31 -8.20 18.72
C GLY A 19 6.46 -7.35 18.17
N GLY A 20 6.31 -6.02 18.14
CA GLY A 20 7.43 -5.10 17.91
C GLY A 20 7.58 -4.60 16.47
N LEU A 21 6.49 -4.24 15.81
CA LEU A 21 6.58 -3.37 14.65
C LEU A 21 7.24 -2.05 15.06
N GLU A 22 8.31 -1.66 14.37
CA GLU A 22 8.88 -0.32 14.51
C GLU A 22 7.77 0.72 14.27
N PRO A 23 7.82 1.89 14.94
CA PRO A 23 6.88 2.98 14.68
C PRO A 23 6.77 3.22 13.17
N TYR A 24 5.54 3.31 12.63
CA TYR A 24 5.27 3.41 11.18
C TYR A 24 6.30 4.32 10.50
N ASN A 25 7.24 3.72 9.78
CA ASN A 25 8.27 4.45 9.06
C ASN A 25 7.83 4.54 7.59
N PRO A 26 7.34 5.71 7.13
CA PRO A 26 6.80 5.84 5.78
C PRO A 26 7.82 5.49 4.70
N ASP A 27 9.12 5.65 4.97
CA ASP A 27 10.20 5.27 4.04
C ASP A 27 10.34 3.76 3.83
N PHE A 28 9.79 2.91 4.72
CA PHE A 28 9.79 1.45 4.62
C PHE A 28 8.41 0.86 4.30
N ASN A 29 7.48 1.66 3.75
CA ASN A 29 6.18 1.13 3.35
C ASN A 29 6.21 0.67 1.88
N PRO A 30 6.24 -0.65 1.60
CA PRO A 30 6.33 -1.18 0.23
C PRO A 30 5.11 -0.83 -0.63
N ILE A 31 4.03 -0.39 0.01
CA ILE A 31 2.80 0.03 -0.65
C ILE A 31 2.98 1.34 -1.43
N GLU A 32 3.92 2.20 -1.04
CA GLU A 32 4.06 3.55 -1.59
C GLU A 32 4.43 3.52 -3.08
N GLN A 33 5.30 2.59 -3.50
CA GLN A 33 5.66 2.46 -4.92
C GLN A 33 4.49 1.96 -5.77
N VAL A 34 3.71 1.01 -5.24
CA VAL A 34 2.50 0.50 -5.89
C VAL A 34 1.45 1.60 -6.00
N PHE A 35 1.25 2.39 -4.94
CA PHE A 35 0.31 3.52 -4.92
C PHE A 35 0.77 4.67 -5.81
N ALA A 36 2.07 4.94 -5.91
CA ALA A 36 2.61 5.95 -6.83
C ALA A 36 2.30 5.57 -8.29
N LYS A 37 2.51 4.30 -8.67
CA LYS A 37 2.13 3.81 -10.00
C LYS A 37 0.62 3.89 -10.23
N LEU A 38 -0.19 3.42 -9.28
CA LEU A 38 -1.65 3.51 -9.36
C LEU A 38 -2.12 4.95 -9.56
N LYS A 39 -1.60 5.88 -8.76
CA LYS A 39 -1.88 7.31 -8.86
C LYS A 39 -1.47 7.85 -10.24
N GLY A 40 -0.33 7.43 -10.79
CA GLY A 40 0.10 7.79 -12.14
C GLY A 40 -0.90 7.33 -13.20
N LEU A 41 -1.32 6.06 -13.15
CA LEU A 41 -2.30 5.48 -14.08
C LEU A 41 -3.65 6.21 -14.03
N LEU A 42 -4.15 6.51 -12.84
CA LEU A 42 -5.40 7.26 -12.66
C LEU A 42 -5.28 8.71 -13.16
N GLN A 43 -4.12 9.35 -12.97
CA GLN A 43 -3.87 10.68 -13.52
C GLN A 43 -3.83 10.68 -15.05
N THR A 44 -3.16 9.69 -15.66
CA THR A 44 -3.11 9.53 -17.12
C THR A 44 -4.48 9.23 -17.72
N ALA A 45 -5.30 8.43 -17.04
CA ALA A 45 -6.67 8.16 -17.47
C ALA A 45 -7.58 9.40 -17.42
N ALA A 46 -7.15 10.47 -16.73
CA ALA A 46 -7.89 11.72 -16.60
C ALA A 46 -9.32 11.52 -16.08
N ALA A 47 -9.54 10.52 -15.23
CA ALA A 47 -10.85 10.26 -14.65
C ALA A 47 -11.23 11.36 -13.64
N ARG A 48 -12.22 12.19 -13.99
CA ARG A 48 -12.66 13.36 -13.18
C ARG A 48 -14.05 13.21 -12.58
N THR A 49 -14.67 12.04 -12.72
CA THR A 49 -15.99 11.77 -12.13
C THR A 49 -15.95 10.48 -11.31
N VAL A 50 -16.81 10.37 -10.29
CA VAL A 50 -16.89 9.17 -9.44
C VAL A 50 -17.19 7.90 -10.24
N PRO A 51 -18.14 7.88 -11.21
CA PRO A 51 -18.40 6.70 -12.03
C PRO A 51 -17.19 6.28 -12.87
N ASP A 52 -16.52 7.27 -13.49
CA ASP A 52 -15.36 7.03 -14.35
C ASP A 52 -14.15 6.53 -13.55
N LEU A 53 -13.96 7.08 -12.35
CA LEU A 53 -12.97 6.59 -11.40
C LEU A 53 -13.27 5.15 -10.98
N GLY A 54 -14.54 4.82 -10.70
CA GLY A 54 -14.98 3.45 -10.38
C GLY A 54 -14.68 2.45 -11.50
N HIS A 55 -14.74 2.86 -12.76
CA HIS A 55 -14.36 2.02 -13.90
C HIS A 55 -12.84 1.92 -14.11
N THR A 56 -12.12 3.01 -13.86
CA THR A 56 -10.68 3.11 -14.11
C THR A 56 -9.86 2.40 -13.04
N ILE A 57 -10.28 2.42 -11.78
CA ILE A 57 -9.55 1.79 -10.67
C ILE A 57 -9.23 0.31 -10.93
N PRO A 58 -10.20 -0.56 -11.28
CA PRO A 58 -9.92 -1.96 -11.61
C PRO A 58 -8.91 -2.13 -12.76
N GLN A 59 -9.01 -1.29 -13.79
CA GLN A 59 -8.10 -1.31 -14.93
C GLN A 59 -6.69 -0.87 -14.55
N ALA A 60 -6.57 0.10 -13.66
CA ALA A 60 -5.29 0.58 -13.16
C ALA A 60 -4.62 -0.48 -12.28
N PHE A 61 -5.38 -1.18 -11.41
CA PHE A 61 -4.86 -2.31 -10.64
C PHE A 61 -4.42 -3.48 -11.52
N ALA A 62 -5.16 -3.80 -12.60
CA ALA A 62 -4.78 -4.85 -13.55
C ALA A 62 -3.44 -4.58 -14.27
N ARG A 63 -2.93 -3.34 -14.23
CA ARG A 63 -1.65 -2.95 -14.81
C ARG A 63 -0.49 -3.01 -13.82
N VAL A 64 -0.74 -3.27 -12.54
CA VAL A 64 0.30 -3.53 -11.53
C VAL A 64 0.65 -5.01 -11.60
N THR A 65 1.93 -5.31 -11.78
CA THR A 65 2.41 -6.69 -11.93
C THR A 65 2.93 -7.23 -10.59
N ALA A 66 2.92 -8.56 -10.45
CA ALA A 66 3.50 -9.22 -9.28
C ALA A 66 5.00 -8.90 -9.10
N ASP A 67 5.71 -8.66 -10.21
CA ASP A 67 7.12 -8.30 -10.17
C ASP A 67 7.36 -6.92 -9.57
N GLU A 68 6.56 -5.93 -9.96
CA GLU A 68 6.63 -4.59 -9.38
C GLU A 68 6.28 -4.59 -7.90
N CYS A 69 5.36 -5.45 -7.46
CA CYS A 69 5.08 -5.64 -6.03
C CYS A 69 6.29 -6.23 -5.30
N ARG A 70 6.94 -7.27 -5.85
CA ARG A 70 8.18 -7.82 -5.29
C ARG A 70 9.29 -6.79 -5.25
N ASN A 71 9.48 -6.01 -6.31
CA ASN A 71 10.49 -4.97 -6.36
C ASN A 71 10.22 -3.87 -5.33
N GLY A 72 8.95 -3.49 -5.12
CA GLY A 72 8.55 -2.55 -4.06
C GLY A 72 8.83 -3.08 -2.65
N LEU A 73 8.57 -4.38 -2.42
CA LEU A 73 8.92 -5.07 -1.16
C LEU A 73 10.44 -5.08 -0.93
N ALA A 74 11.21 -5.51 -1.92
CA ALA A 74 12.66 -5.55 -1.84
C ALA A 74 13.27 -4.16 -1.62
N ALA A 75 12.76 -3.13 -2.31
CA ALA A 75 13.22 -1.75 -2.15
C ALA A 75 12.88 -1.15 -0.77
N ALA A 76 11.84 -1.65 -0.12
CA ALA A 76 11.51 -1.30 1.26
C ALA A 76 12.26 -2.15 2.30
N GLY A 77 13.21 -3.00 1.88
CA GLY A 77 14.06 -3.80 2.75
C GLY A 77 13.44 -5.14 3.19
N TYR A 78 12.31 -5.54 2.62
CA TYR A 78 11.72 -6.85 2.89
C TYR A 78 12.42 -7.92 2.07
N ASP A 79 12.70 -9.05 2.72
CA ASP A 79 13.15 -10.24 2.01
C ASP A 79 12.03 -10.72 1.06
N THR A 80 12.39 -10.93 -0.20
CA THR A 80 11.46 -11.38 -1.25
C THR A 80 11.86 -12.75 -1.79
N ASP A 81 12.91 -13.36 -1.22
CA ASP A 81 13.24 -14.77 -1.41
C ASP A 81 12.30 -15.62 -0.56
N LEU A 82 11.01 -15.59 -0.91
CA LEU A 82 10.12 -16.67 -0.57
C LEU A 82 10.04 -17.56 -1.81
N ALA A 83 10.97 -18.50 -1.87
CA ALA A 83 10.63 -19.83 -2.35
C ALA A 83 9.36 -20.24 -1.57
N ILE A 84 8.19 -20.03 -2.18
CA ILE A 84 6.97 -20.71 -1.74
C ILE A 84 7.27 -22.19 -1.99
N ALA A 85 7.82 -22.85 -0.96
CA ALA A 85 7.87 -24.29 -0.90
C ALA A 85 6.42 -24.77 -0.93
N THR A 86 6.07 -25.36 -2.09
CA THR A 86 5.06 -26.41 -2.34
C THR A 86 3.95 -26.56 -1.31
#